data_AF-X1TU80-F1
#
_entry.id   AF-X1TU80-F1
#
_cell.length_a   1.000
_cell.length_b   1.000
_cell.length_c   1.000
_cell.angle_alpha   90.00
_cell.angle_beta   90.00
_cell.angle_gamma   90.00
#
_symmetry.space_group_name_H-M   'P 1'
#
loop_
_entity.id
_entity.type
_entity.pdbx_description
1 polymer ?
#
loop_
_entity_poly.entity_id
_entity_poly.type
_entity_poly.pdbx_seq_one_letter_code
_entity_poly.pdbx_strand_id
1 'polypeptide(L)'
;VQMAVIVQQMVNSQISGVLFTSNVVNNDSNQMLINSTWGLGNTIADNLIIPDSIIIKKSKFEVLKRIIGKKKKKSIKNPEGAHTVLVENYPKSRTICSLSDNQLRQLHDLGLKIEKEFNLPQDIEWAIENDEIYILQSRPITTLKK
;
A
#
# COMPACT_ATOMS: atom_id res chain seq x y z
N VAL A 1 -4.75 -31.83 0.45
CA VAL A 1 -4.29 -30.44 0.69
C VAL A 1 -4.73 -30.05 2.09
N GLN A 2 -3.83 -29.54 2.92
CA GLN A 2 -4.14 -28.99 4.25
C GLN A 2 -4.06 -27.46 4.18
N MET A 3 -4.96 -26.77 4.88
CA MET A 3 -5.05 -25.30 4.89
C MET A 3 -4.80 -24.79 6.31
N ALA A 4 -3.94 -23.79 6.44
CA ALA A 4 -3.75 -23.05 7.68
C ALA A 4 -4.55 -21.74 7.62
N VAL A 5 -5.04 -21.29 8.77
CA VAL A 5 -5.77 -20.02 8.92
C VAL A 5 -4.93 -19.09 9.78
N ILE A 6 -4.63 -17.90 9.25
CA ILE A 6 -4.02 -16.81 10.02
C ILE A 6 -5.13 -15.97 10.62
N VAL A 7 -5.15 -15.84 11.95
CA VAL A 7 -6.03 -14.92 12.67
C VAL A 7 -5.17 -13.74 13.14
N GLN A 8 -5.37 -12.59 12.54
CA GLN A 8 -4.59 -11.37 12.79
C GLN A 8 -5.48 -10.26 13.32
N GLN A 9 -4.96 -9.44 14.23
CA GLN A 9 -5.65 -8.24 14.68
C GLN A 9 -5.85 -7.26 13.50
N MET A 10 -7.08 -6.78 13.35
CA MET A 10 -7.42 -5.83 12.30
C MET A 10 -6.90 -4.43 12.65
N VAL A 11 -6.15 -3.82 11.72
CA VAL A 11 -5.70 -2.42 11.81
C VAL A 11 -6.81 -1.51 11.31
N ASN A 12 -7.25 -0.54 12.11
CA ASN A 12 -8.34 0.38 11.73
C ASN A 12 -7.78 1.55 10.92
N SER A 13 -7.29 1.23 9.73
CA SER A 13 -6.41 2.12 8.97
C SER A 13 -7.11 3.34 8.37
N GLN A 14 -6.50 4.52 8.52
CA GLN A 14 -6.93 5.71 7.77
C GLN A 14 -6.40 5.69 6.33
N ILE A 15 -5.24 5.07 6.11
CA ILE A 15 -4.60 4.91 4.80
C ILE A 15 -4.08 3.47 4.71
N SER A 16 -4.19 2.86 3.54
CA SER A 16 -3.61 1.53 3.29
C SER A 16 -3.14 1.44 1.86
N GLY A 17 -2.32 0.43 1.60
CA GLY A 17 -1.69 0.32 0.30
C GLY A 17 -0.84 -0.91 0.12
N VAL A 18 -0.21 -0.92 -1.05
CA VAL A 18 0.76 -1.92 -1.47
C VAL A 18 2.04 -1.19 -1.86
N LEU A 19 3.17 -1.68 -1.38
CA LEU A 19 4.52 -1.26 -1.77
C LEU A 19 5.19 -2.41 -2.49
N PHE A 20 5.56 -2.19 -3.74
CA PHE A 20 6.49 -3.05 -4.47
C PHE A 20 7.88 -2.45 -4.36
N THR A 21 8.83 -3.22 -3.85
CA THR A 21 10.20 -2.72 -3.73
C THR A 21 10.92 -2.67 -5.08
N SER A 22 10.40 -3.31 -6.12
CA SER A 22 10.79 -3.10 -7.53
C SER A 22 9.59 -2.69 -8.35
N ASN A 23 9.76 -1.83 -9.36
CA ASN A 23 8.65 -1.35 -10.15
C ASN A 23 8.17 -2.44 -11.12
N VAL A 24 7.06 -3.07 -10.76
CA VAL A 24 6.46 -4.18 -11.52
C VAL A 24 5.82 -3.77 -12.84
N VAL A 25 5.61 -2.46 -13.08
CA VAL A 25 5.00 -1.96 -14.33
C VAL A 25 6.02 -1.88 -15.46
N ASN A 26 7.24 -1.44 -15.15
CA ASN A 26 8.33 -1.29 -16.13
C ASN A 26 9.53 -2.24 -15.89
N ASN A 27 9.48 -3.08 -14.86
CA ASN A 27 10.56 -3.97 -14.42
C ASN A 27 11.85 -3.25 -13.96
N ASP A 28 11.77 -1.98 -13.52
CA ASP A 28 12.94 -1.27 -12.98
C ASP A 28 13.14 -1.57 -11.49
N SER A 29 14.21 -2.31 -11.15
CA SER A 29 14.57 -2.68 -9.79
C SER A 29 15.13 -1.52 -8.95
N ASN A 30 15.47 -0.39 -9.59
CA ASN A 30 15.90 0.84 -8.92
C ASN A 30 14.74 1.75 -8.50
N GLN A 31 13.51 1.33 -8.76
CA GLN A 31 12.29 2.08 -8.44
C GLN A 31 11.41 1.28 -7.50
N MET A 32 10.88 1.94 -6.47
CA MET A 32 9.77 1.44 -5.68
C MET A 32 8.46 1.99 -6.22
N LEU A 33 7.43 1.16 -6.25
CA LEU A 33 6.07 1.54 -6.63
C LEU A 33 5.16 1.42 -5.42
N ILE A 34 4.53 2.53 -5.03
CA ILE A 34 3.57 2.58 -3.93
C ILE A 34 2.20 2.90 -4.50
N ASN A 35 1.24 2.03 -4.23
CA ASN A 35 -0.17 2.30 -4.45
C ASN A 35 -0.86 2.53 -3.11
N SER A 36 -1.64 3.60 -2.98
CA SER A 36 -2.28 3.97 -1.70
C SER A 36 -3.69 4.51 -1.87
N THR A 37 -4.54 4.23 -0.90
CA THR A 37 -5.91 4.73 -0.83
C THR A 37 -6.32 5.06 0.60
N TRP A 38 -7.44 5.76 0.75
CA TRP A 38 -8.05 6.02 2.05
C TRP A 38 -8.80 4.79 2.57
N GLY A 39 -8.77 4.59 3.87
CA GLY A 39 -9.46 3.50 4.56
C GLY A 39 -8.69 2.18 4.50
N LEU A 40 -9.43 1.08 4.54
CA LEU A 40 -8.92 -0.30 4.59
C LEU A 40 -8.46 -0.81 3.21
N GLY A 41 -7.44 -1.68 3.25
CA GLY A 41 -6.68 -2.09 2.06
C GLY A 41 -7.37 -3.12 1.16
N ASN A 42 -8.46 -3.75 1.62
CA ASN A 42 -9.20 -4.77 0.86
C ASN A 42 -9.67 -4.25 -0.51
N THR A 43 -9.92 -2.95 -0.61
CA THR A 43 -10.42 -2.31 -1.83
C THR A 43 -9.42 -2.18 -2.97
N ILE A 44 -8.11 -2.21 -2.67
CA ILE A 44 -7.07 -2.21 -3.70
C ILE A 44 -7.00 -3.59 -4.34
N ALA A 45 -7.06 -4.66 -3.53
CA ALA A 45 -7.08 -6.03 -4.01
C ALA A 45 -8.30 -6.32 -4.90
N ASP A 46 -9.45 -5.75 -4.56
CA ASP A 46 -10.71 -5.97 -5.30
C ASP A 46 -10.83 -5.15 -6.61
N ASN A 47 -9.83 -4.33 -6.97
CA ASN A 47 -9.85 -3.41 -8.13
C ASN A 47 -11.06 -2.43 -8.14
N LEU A 48 -11.68 -2.20 -6.98
CA LEU A 48 -12.88 -1.36 -6.87
C LEU A 48 -12.57 0.14 -6.89
N ILE A 49 -11.31 0.50 -6.66
CA ILE A 49 -10.85 1.89 -6.53
C ILE A 49 -9.59 2.10 -7.37
N ILE A 50 -9.47 3.29 -7.97
CA ILE A 50 -8.23 3.78 -8.57
C ILE A 50 -7.41 4.48 -7.47
N PRO A 51 -6.32 3.88 -6.96
CA PRO A 51 -5.51 4.43 -5.88
C PRO A 51 -4.57 5.53 -6.41
N ASP A 52 -3.92 6.24 -5.48
CA ASP A 52 -2.72 7.00 -5.81
C ASP A 52 -1.60 6.06 -6.21
N SER A 53 -0.75 6.49 -7.14
CA SER A 53 0.41 5.74 -7.59
C SER A 53 1.65 6.62 -7.52
N ILE A 54 2.62 6.22 -6.71
CA ILE A 54 3.83 6.98 -6.41
C ILE A 54 5.04 6.11 -6.78
N ILE A 55 5.97 6.71 -7.52
CA ILE A 55 7.24 6.07 -7.86
C ILE A 55 8.35 6.80 -7.09
N ILE A 56 9.13 6.04 -6.32
CA ILE A 56 10.26 6.55 -5.55
C ILE A 56 11.52 5.87 -6.05
N LYS A 57 12.62 6.63 -6.17
CA LYS A 57 13.94 6.06 -6.41
C LYS A 57 14.36 5.22 -5.20
N LYS A 58 14.82 3.99 -5.42
CA LYS A 58 15.22 3.06 -4.34
C LYS A 58 16.54 3.46 -3.67
N SER A 59 17.51 3.96 -4.45
CA SER A 59 18.87 4.21 -3.93
C SER A 59 18.97 5.40 -2.98
N LYS A 60 18.01 6.33 -3.06
CA LYS A 60 17.85 7.46 -2.17
C LYS A 60 16.39 7.91 -2.24
N PHE A 61 15.85 8.40 -1.13
CA PHE A 61 14.49 8.90 -1.13
C PHE A 61 14.35 10.13 -2.06
N GLU A 62 13.77 9.89 -3.23
CA GLU A 62 13.45 10.89 -4.25
C GLU A 62 12.15 10.45 -4.94
N VAL A 63 11.10 11.27 -4.83
CA VAL A 63 9.82 11.00 -5.50
C VAL A 63 9.98 11.35 -6.98
N LEU A 64 9.99 10.32 -7.84
CA LEU A 64 10.13 10.48 -9.28
C LEU A 64 8.80 10.83 -9.95
N LYS A 65 7.70 10.29 -9.42
CA LYS A 65 6.35 10.49 -9.98
C LYS A 65 5.29 10.36 -8.91
N ARG A 66 4.24 11.17 -9.01
CA ARG A 66 3.02 11.09 -8.20
C ARG A 66 1.80 11.22 -9.11
N ILE A 67 0.97 10.18 -9.15
CA ILE A 67 -0.30 10.17 -9.88
C ILE A 67 -1.42 10.09 -8.85
N ILE A 68 -2.32 11.06 -8.87
CA ILE A 68 -3.44 11.11 -7.92
C ILE A 68 -4.61 10.29 -8.46
N GLY A 69 -4.99 9.25 -7.74
CA GLY A 69 -6.13 8.40 -8.05
C GLY A 69 -7.45 9.05 -7.68
N LYS A 70 -8.53 8.64 -8.36
CA LYS A 70 -9.89 9.19 -8.11
C LYS A 70 -10.39 8.90 -6.70
N LYS A 71 -9.97 7.78 -6.08
CA LYS A 71 -10.32 7.39 -4.70
C LYS A 71 -11.78 7.68 -4.32
N LYS A 72 -12.75 7.34 -5.19
CA LYS A 72 -14.16 7.77 -5.04
C LYS A 72 -14.81 7.26 -3.76
N LYS A 73 -14.48 6.02 -3.39
CA LYS A 73 -14.95 5.35 -2.18
C LYS A 73 -13.76 5.01 -1.29
N LYS A 74 -14.04 4.60 -0.06
CA LYS A 74 -13.10 3.96 0.87
C LYS A 74 -13.83 2.84 1.62
N SER A 75 -13.08 1.84 2.05
CA SER A 75 -13.58 0.81 2.96
C SER A 75 -13.31 1.23 4.40
N ILE A 76 -14.31 1.04 5.25
CA ILE A 76 -14.22 1.28 6.70
C ILE A 76 -14.74 0.05 7.46
N LYS A 77 -14.34 -0.09 8.72
CA LYS A 77 -14.96 -1.04 9.64
C LYS A 77 -16.44 -0.67 9.81
N ASN A 78 -17.34 -1.65 9.69
CA ASN A 78 -18.75 -1.43 10.01
C ASN A 78 -18.89 -1.20 11.52
N PRO A 79 -19.47 -0.08 11.98
CA PRO A 79 -19.75 0.13 13.41
C PRO A 79 -20.71 -0.92 14.00
N GLU A 80 -21.58 -1.52 13.18
CA GLU A 80 -22.66 -2.40 13.61
C GLU A 80 -22.35 -3.89 13.41
N GLY A 81 -21.16 -4.26 12.89
CA GLY A 81 -20.87 -5.65 12.59
C GLY A 81 -19.40 -5.97 12.33
N ALA A 82 -19.11 -7.26 12.13
CA ALA A 82 -17.75 -7.78 11.93
C ALA A 82 -17.25 -7.75 10.47
N HIS A 83 -17.85 -6.90 9.62
CA HIS A 83 -17.48 -6.78 8.21
C HIS A 83 -17.10 -5.34 7.83
N THR A 84 -16.56 -5.15 6.64
CA THR A 84 -16.23 -3.82 6.11
C THR A 84 -17.34 -3.29 5.21
N VAL A 85 -17.52 -1.97 5.16
CA VAL A 85 -18.47 -1.30 4.26
C VAL A 85 -17.77 -0.26 3.40
N LEU A 86 -18.26 -0.08 2.17
CA LEU A 86 -17.79 0.96 1.26
C LEU A 86 -18.59 2.24 1.46
N VAL A 87 -17.89 3.32 1.76
CA VAL A 87 -18.47 4.67 1.87
C VAL A 87 -17.83 5.61 0.86
N GLU A 88 -18.53 6.69 0.52
CA GLU A 88 -17.93 7.72 -0.33
C GLU A 88 -16.81 8.47 0.39
N ASN A 89 -15.73 8.78 -0.32
CA ASN A 89 -14.74 9.73 0.17
C ASN A 89 -15.24 11.16 0.02
N TYR A 90 -14.82 12.04 0.93
CA TYR A 90 -15.04 13.47 0.77
C TYR A 90 -14.44 13.97 -0.56
N PRO A 91 -15.11 14.87 -1.30
CA PRO A 91 -14.64 15.35 -2.60
C PRO A 91 -13.20 15.87 -2.57
N LYS A 92 -12.80 16.61 -1.52
CA LYS A 92 -11.43 17.13 -1.37
C LYS A 92 -10.38 16.02 -1.22
N SER A 93 -10.71 14.93 -0.53
CA SER A 93 -9.80 13.79 -0.33
C SER A 93 -9.50 13.03 -1.64
N ARG A 94 -10.35 13.19 -2.67
CA ARG A 94 -10.19 12.53 -3.98
C ARG A 94 -9.09 13.16 -4.83
N THR A 95 -8.75 14.43 -4.57
CA THR A 95 -7.81 15.22 -5.38
C THR A 95 -6.44 15.42 -4.73
N ILE A 96 -6.25 14.88 -3.53
CA ILE A 96 -4.96 14.91 -2.82
C ILE A 96 -4.37 13.51 -2.74
N CYS A 97 -3.05 13.46 -2.58
CA CYS A 97 -2.33 12.23 -2.27
C CYS A 97 -2.71 11.77 -0.87
N SER A 98 -3.01 10.48 -0.71
CA SER A 98 -3.34 9.90 0.58
C SER A 98 -2.15 9.87 1.54
N LEU A 99 -0.94 9.72 1.01
CA LEU A 99 0.30 9.75 1.78
C LEU A 99 0.94 11.13 1.81
N SER A 100 1.45 11.50 2.99
CA SER A 100 2.40 12.61 3.16
C SER A 100 3.82 12.21 2.76
N ASP A 101 4.70 13.20 2.55
CA ASP A 101 6.11 12.94 2.21
C ASP A 101 6.87 12.24 3.33
N ASN A 102 6.50 12.48 4.59
CA ASN A 102 7.07 11.78 5.74
C ASN A 102 6.70 10.29 5.74
N GLN A 103 5.42 9.98 5.54
CA GLN A 103 4.94 8.60 5.44
C GLN A 103 5.55 7.87 4.24
N LEU A 104 5.71 8.56 3.09
CA LEU A 104 6.41 8.00 1.93
C LEU A 104 7.87 7.65 2.26
N ARG A 105 8.57 8.49 3.04
CA ARG A 105 9.95 8.22 3.46
C ARG A 105 10.01 7.01 4.40
N GLN A 106 9.11 6.94 5.37
CA GLN A 106 9.04 5.78 6.27
C GLN A 106 8.75 4.48 5.51
N LEU A 107 7.83 4.51 4.53
CA LEU A 107 7.57 3.35 3.67
C LEU A 107 8.77 2.97 2.80
N HIS A 108 9.48 3.95 2.22
CA HIS A 108 10.71 3.71 1.48
C HIS A 108 11.75 2.98 2.34
N ASP A 109 12.04 3.50 3.53
CA ASP A 109 13.05 2.94 4.42
C ASP A 109 12.66 1.55 4.93
N LEU A 110 11.37 1.34 5.23
CA LEU A 110 10.82 0.05 5.64
C LEU A 110 10.88 -0.98 4.50
N GLY A 111 10.55 -0.58 3.27
CA GLY A 111 10.66 -1.41 2.08
C GLY A 111 12.08 -1.90 1.84
N LEU A 112 13.07 -0.99 1.96
CA LEU A 112 14.49 -1.35 1.87
C LEU A 112 14.90 -2.36 2.93
N LYS A 113 14.45 -2.15 4.19
CA LYS A 113 14.75 -3.05 5.30
C LYS A 113 14.18 -4.45 5.05
N ILE A 114 12.93 -4.54 4.61
CA ILE A 114 12.24 -5.81 4.36
C ILE A 114 12.86 -6.53 3.15
N GLU A 115 13.12 -5.85 2.04
CA GLU A 115 13.80 -6.45 0.88
C GLU A 115 15.18 -6.98 1.24
N LYS A 116 15.95 -6.23 2.04
CA LYS A 116 17.26 -6.68 2.54
C LYS A 116 17.15 -7.95 3.39
N GLU A 117 16.13 -8.06 4.24
CA GLU A 117 15.92 -9.24 5.09
C GLU A 117 15.63 -10.49 4.25
N PHE A 118 14.83 -10.36 3.20
CA PHE A 118 14.43 -11.48 2.33
C PHE A 118 15.37 -11.71 1.13
N ASN A 119 16.33 -10.82 0.88
CA ASN A 119 17.26 -10.84 -0.27
C ASN A 119 16.58 -10.97 -1.65
N LEU A 120 15.33 -10.53 -1.76
CA LEU A 120 14.51 -10.60 -2.97
C LEU A 120 13.55 -9.42 -2.99
N PRO A 121 13.21 -8.86 -4.17
CA PRO A 121 12.16 -7.83 -4.28
C PRO A 121 10.84 -8.29 -3.65
N GLN A 122 10.19 -7.40 -2.90
CA GLN A 122 9.00 -7.73 -2.13
C GLN A 122 7.76 -6.95 -2.58
N ASP A 123 6.63 -7.63 -2.56
CA ASP A 123 5.28 -7.09 -2.60
C ASP A 123 4.75 -7.05 -1.16
N ILE A 124 4.57 -5.84 -0.63
CA ILE A 124 4.32 -5.57 0.78
C ILE A 124 2.96 -4.88 0.93
N GLU A 125 2.05 -5.53 1.65
CA GLU A 125 0.78 -4.92 2.05
C GLU A 125 0.96 -4.22 3.40
N TRP A 126 0.46 -2.99 3.48
CA TRP A 126 0.64 -2.14 4.66
C TRP A 126 -0.61 -1.30 4.96
N ALA A 127 -0.70 -0.86 6.20
CA ALA A 127 -1.76 0.00 6.72
C ALA A 127 -1.16 1.08 7.63
N ILE A 128 -1.82 2.24 7.68
CA ILE A 128 -1.48 3.32 8.61
C ILE A 128 -2.66 3.55 9.54
N GLU A 129 -2.40 3.41 10.84
CA GLU A 129 -3.32 3.77 11.92
C GLU A 129 -2.63 4.80 12.82
N ASN A 130 -3.20 6.01 12.93
CA ASN A 130 -2.67 7.10 13.78
C ASN A 130 -1.20 7.43 13.48
N ASP A 131 -0.84 7.54 12.20
CA ASP A 131 0.51 7.77 11.68
C ASP A 131 1.54 6.65 11.95
N GLU A 132 1.12 5.52 12.54
CA GLU A 132 1.94 4.33 12.66
C GLU A 132 1.72 3.39 11.48
N ILE A 133 2.82 2.90 10.88
CA ILE A 133 2.79 1.95 9.77
C ILE A 133 2.81 0.52 10.31
N TYR A 134 1.83 -0.26 9.89
CA TYR A 134 1.72 -1.69 10.15
C TYR A 134 1.96 -2.46 8.85
N ILE A 135 2.81 -3.49 8.89
CA ILE A 135 2.96 -4.44 7.79
C ILE A 135 1.96 -5.57 7.99
N LEU A 136 1.16 -5.83 6.96
CA LEU A 136 0.12 -6.86 6.99
C LEU A 136 0.60 -8.16 6.33
N GLN A 137 1.32 -8.03 5.21
CA GLN A 137 1.86 -9.15 4.45
C GLN A 137 3.12 -8.72 3.71
N SER A 138 4.06 -9.63 3.52
CA SER A 138 5.18 -9.48 2.58
C SER A 138 5.36 -10.79 1.83
N ARG A 139 5.56 -10.70 0.51
CA ARG A 139 5.83 -11.86 -0.34
C ARG A 139 6.81 -11.50 -1.47
N PRO A 140 7.59 -12.46 -1.99
CA PRO A 140 8.51 -12.20 -3.09
C PRO A 140 7.75 -11.84 -4.38
N ILE A 141 8.27 -10.86 -5.13
CA ILE A 141 7.80 -10.56 -6.48
C ILE A 141 8.38 -11.59 -7.45
N THR A 142 7.51 -12.42 -8.05
CA THR A 142 7.92 -13.51 -8.95
C THR A 142 7.76 -13.18 -10.43
N THR A 143 7.17 -12.04 -10.77
CA THR A 143 6.80 -11.65 -12.14
C THR A 143 7.84 -10.79 -12.86
N LEU A 144 8.90 -10.35 -12.17
CA LEU A 144 9.95 -9.52 -12.77
C LEU A 144 10.72 -10.32 -13.84
N LYS A 145 10.85 -9.73 -15.03
CA LYS A 145 11.71 -10.28 -16.09
C LYS A 145 13.18 -10.08 -15.69
N LYS A 146 13.99 -11.13 -15.82
CA LYS A 146 15.45 -11.05 -15.68
C LYS A 146 16.08 -10.35 -16.86
#